data_AF-A0A7C5NET1-F1
#
_entry.id   AF-A0A7C5NET1-F1
#
_cell.length_a   1.000
_cell.length_b   1.000
_cell.length_c   1.000
_cell.angle_alpha   90.00
_cell.angle_beta   90.00
_cell.angle_gamma   90.00
#
_symmetry.space_group_name_H-M   'P 1'
#
loop_
_entity.id
_entity.type
_entity.pdbx_description
1 polymer ?
#
loop_
_entity_poly.entity_id
_entity_poly.type
_entity_poly.pdbx_seq_one_letter_code
_entity_poly.pdbx_strand_id
1 'polypeptide(L)'
;MQDVRALNEAIAKESAFVDDLISEVGKVIVGQTYMIERILIGLLSNGHVLLEGVPGLAKTLTVKTLCDAIDAQFARVQFTPDLLPGDVIGTVIYNHQQGEFSSKLGPIFANLILADEINRAPAKVQSALLEAMQERQVT
;
A
#
# COMPACT_ATOMS: atom_id res chain seq x y z
N MET A 1 -21.58 -28.26 -19.07
CA MET A 1 -22.06 -28.06 -17.68
C MET A 1 -21.11 -28.61 -16.61
N GLN A 2 -20.41 -29.74 -16.83
CA GLN A 2 -19.39 -30.24 -15.88
C GLN A 2 -18.20 -29.29 -15.69
N ASP A 3 -17.82 -28.58 -16.75
CA ASP A 3 -16.67 -27.65 -16.77
C ASP A 3 -16.83 -26.47 -15.80
N VAL A 4 -18.01 -25.86 -15.75
CA VAL A 4 -18.30 -24.72 -14.85
C VAL A 4 -18.30 -25.13 -13.38
N ARG A 5 -18.74 -26.35 -13.05
CA ARG A 5 -18.72 -26.84 -11.66
C ARG A 5 -17.30 -27.11 -11.18
N ALA A 6 -16.49 -27.78 -12.00
CA ALA A 6 -15.08 -28.02 -11.70
C ALA A 6 -14.30 -26.70 -11.56
N LEU A 7 -14.58 -25.71 -12.41
CA LEU A 7 -13.99 -24.38 -12.31
C LEU A 7 -14.37 -23.67 -11.00
N ASN A 8 -15.65 -23.70 -10.62
CA ASN A 8 -16.10 -23.09 -9.37
C ASN A 8 -15.50 -23.75 -8.13
N GLU A 9 -15.34 -25.09 -8.15
CA GLU A 9 -14.66 -25.82 -7.06
C GLU A 9 -13.18 -25.44 -6.95
N ALA A 10 -12.50 -25.30 -8.09
CA ALA A 10 -11.11 -24.84 -8.12
C ALA A 10 -10.98 -23.40 -7.59
N ILE A 11 -11.85 -22.48 -8.03
CA ILE A 11 -11.87 -21.10 -7.55
C ILE A 11 -12.09 -21.08 -6.04
N ALA A 12 -13.10 -21.79 -5.52
CA ALA A 12 -13.41 -21.81 -4.10
C ALA A 12 -12.25 -22.33 -3.25
N LYS A 13 -11.50 -23.31 -3.77
CA LYS A 13 -10.32 -23.85 -3.09
C LYS A 13 -9.18 -22.84 -3.05
N GLU A 14 -8.86 -22.21 -4.19
CA GLU A 14 -7.75 -21.26 -4.29
C GLU A 14 -8.07 -19.91 -3.62
N SER A 15 -9.34 -19.53 -3.52
CA SER A 15 -9.77 -18.28 -2.88
C SER A 15 -10.08 -18.40 -1.39
N ALA A 16 -9.96 -19.58 -0.79
CA ALA A 16 -10.33 -19.82 0.61
C ALA A 16 -9.62 -18.87 1.60
N PHE A 17 -8.37 -18.50 1.31
CA PHE A 17 -7.59 -17.59 2.14
C PHE A 17 -8.21 -16.18 2.24
N VAL A 18 -9.02 -15.77 1.25
CA VAL A 18 -9.64 -14.44 1.21
C VAL A 18 -10.63 -14.29 2.36
N ASP A 19 -11.46 -15.30 2.59
CA ASP A 19 -12.45 -15.29 3.66
C ASP A 19 -11.78 -15.29 5.04
N ASP A 20 -10.71 -16.07 5.19
CA ASP A 20 -9.90 -16.11 6.41
C ASP A 20 -9.26 -14.74 6.71
N LEU A 21 -8.72 -14.09 5.68
CA LEU A 21 -8.09 -12.77 5.80
C LEU A 21 -9.12 -11.68 6.15
N ILE A 22 -10.28 -11.68 5.49
CA ILE A 22 -11.36 -10.73 5.80
C ILE A 22 -11.85 -10.94 7.24
N SER A 23 -11.99 -12.19 7.67
CA SER A 23 -12.36 -12.54 9.04
C SER A 23 -11.33 -12.03 10.06
N GLU A 24 -10.03 -12.22 9.80
CA GLU A 24 -8.96 -11.74 10.68
C GLU A 24 -8.96 -10.21 10.81
N VAL A 25 -9.04 -9.50 9.69
CA VAL A 25 -9.11 -8.03 9.68
C VAL A 25 -10.38 -7.54 10.38
N GLY A 26 -11.49 -8.26 10.21
CA GLY A 26 -12.79 -7.97 10.83
C GLY A 26 -12.80 -8.04 12.36
N LYS A 27 -11.81 -8.69 12.99
CA LYS A 27 -11.65 -8.68 14.47
C LYS A 27 -11.29 -7.30 15.01
N VAL A 28 -10.63 -6.46 14.20
CA VAL A 28 -10.18 -5.11 14.57
C VAL A 28 -11.05 -4.05 13.88
N ILE A 29 -11.41 -4.28 12.62
CA ILE A 29 -12.12 -3.32 11.79
C ILE A 29 -13.61 -3.66 11.74
N VAL A 30 -14.44 -2.81 12.34
CA VAL A 30 -15.89 -2.99 12.37
C VAL A 30 -16.58 -2.10 11.34
N GLY A 31 -17.49 -2.67 10.55
CA GLY A 31 -18.39 -1.91 9.65
C GLY A 31 -17.76 -1.35 8.38
N GLN A 32 -16.56 -1.81 7.99
CA GLN A 32 -15.83 -1.32 6.81
C GLN A 32 -15.55 -2.42 5.76
N THR A 33 -16.40 -3.45 5.68
CA THR A 33 -16.22 -4.61 4.78
C THR A 33 -15.97 -4.18 3.33
N TYR A 34 -16.75 -3.21 2.83
CA TYR A 34 -16.59 -2.70 1.47
C TYR A 34 -15.19 -2.09 1.21
N MET A 35 -14.65 -1.33 2.15
CA MET A 35 -13.30 -0.76 2.01
C MET A 35 -12.23 -1.84 2.01
N ILE A 36 -12.36 -2.83 2.90
CA ILE A 36 -11.44 -3.98 3.00
C ILE A 36 -11.42 -4.75 1.68
N GLU A 37 -12.58 -5.10 1.14
CA GLU A 37 -12.70 -5.81 -0.15
C GLU A 37 -12.03 -5.04 -1.30
N ARG A 38 -12.23 -3.72 -1.38
CA ARG A 38 -11.63 -2.89 -2.44
C ARG A 38 -10.11 -2.80 -2.32
N ILE A 39 -9.58 -2.68 -1.11
CA ILE A 39 -8.13 -2.70 -0.87
C ILE A 39 -7.56 -4.06 -1.26
N LEU A 40 -8.23 -5.16 -0.87
CA LEU A 40 -7.80 -6.51 -1.20
C LEU A 40 -7.80 -6.76 -2.71
N ILE A 41 -8.84 -6.32 -3.43
CA ILE A 41 -8.88 -6.38 -4.90
C ILE A 41 -7.69 -5.62 -5.50
N GLY A 42 -7.41 -4.40 -5.00
CA GLY A 42 -6.25 -3.62 -5.42
C GLY A 42 -4.93 -4.37 -5.21
N LEU A 43 -4.75 -4.96 -4.04
CA LEU A 43 -3.55 -5.73 -3.69
C LEU A 43 -3.38 -6.97 -4.59
N LEU A 44 -4.42 -7.80 -4.72
CA LEU A 44 -4.37 -9.04 -5.51
C LEU A 44 -4.22 -8.80 -7.01
N SER A 45 -4.67 -7.65 -7.50
CA SER A 45 -4.50 -7.23 -8.90
C SER A 45 -3.21 -6.45 -9.15
N ASN A 46 -2.38 -6.25 -8.13
CA ASN A 46 -1.16 -5.44 -8.20
C ASN A 46 -1.44 -4.01 -8.72
N GLY A 47 -2.56 -3.44 -8.25
CA GLY A 47 -3.02 -2.10 -8.55
C GLY A 47 -2.90 -1.16 -7.34
N HIS A 48 -3.29 0.10 -7.56
CA HIS A 48 -3.28 1.14 -6.54
C HIS A 48 -4.70 1.63 -6.27
N VAL A 49 -4.98 1.99 -5.01
CA VAL A 49 -6.31 2.42 -4.56
C VAL A 49 -6.26 3.84 -4.07
N LEU A 50 -7.09 4.70 -4.65
CA LEU A 50 -7.34 6.05 -4.13
C LEU A 50 -8.45 5.98 -3.07
N LEU A 51 -8.11 6.27 -1.81
CA LEU A 51 -9.03 6.19 -0.67
C LEU A 51 -9.62 7.56 -0.32
N GLU A 52 -10.71 7.95 -0.98
CA GLU A 52 -11.46 9.15 -0.66
C GLU A 52 -12.45 8.91 0.48
N GLY A 53 -12.66 9.91 1.34
CA GLY A 53 -13.59 9.81 2.46
C GLY A 53 -13.23 10.75 3.60
N VAL A 54 -14.17 10.97 4.51
CA VAL A 54 -13.99 11.90 5.62
C VAL A 54 -12.91 11.43 6.62
N PRO A 55 -12.24 12.36 7.31
CA PRO A 55 -11.31 12.01 8.38
C PRO A 55 -11.97 11.14 9.46
N GLY A 56 -11.19 10.24 10.06
CA GLY A 56 -11.67 9.42 11.18
C GLY A 56 -12.36 8.10 10.81
N LEU A 57 -12.45 7.73 9.52
CA LEU A 57 -13.03 6.44 9.08
C LEU A 57 -12.05 5.25 9.18
N ALA A 58 -11.12 5.28 10.13
CA ALA A 58 -10.17 4.19 10.37
C ALA A 58 -9.38 3.72 9.12
N LYS A 59 -9.19 4.57 8.10
CA LYS A 59 -8.46 4.24 6.86
C LYS A 59 -7.04 3.72 7.18
N THR A 60 -6.32 4.46 8.01
CA THR A 60 -4.97 4.07 8.45
C THR A 60 -4.96 2.76 9.22
N LEU A 61 -5.92 2.58 10.13
CA LEU A 61 -6.03 1.34 10.90
C LEU A 61 -6.36 0.17 9.98
N THR A 62 -7.24 0.36 8.99
CA THR A 62 -7.63 -0.71 8.06
C THR A 62 -6.46 -1.18 7.22
N VAL A 63 -5.71 -0.26 6.59
CA VAL A 63 -4.55 -0.61 5.77
C VAL A 63 -3.47 -1.27 6.64
N LYS A 64 -3.25 -0.77 7.86
CA LYS A 64 -2.27 -1.35 8.78
C LYS A 64 -2.67 -2.76 9.23
N THR A 65 -3.91 -2.97 9.69
CA THR A 65 -4.41 -4.28 10.10
C THR A 65 -4.31 -5.29 8.96
N LEU A 66 -4.65 -4.88 7.73
CA LEU A 66 -4.50 -5.75 6.56
C LEU A 66 -3.02 -6.11 6.31
N CYS A 67 -2.12 -5.15 6.42
CA CYS A 67 -0.68 -5.36 6.26
C CYS A 67 -0.12 -6.34 7.31
N ASP A 68 -0.52 -6.16 8.57
CA ASP A 68 -0.12 -7.03 9.68
C ASP A 68 -0.67 -8.46 9.48
N ALA A 69 -1.89 -8.60 8.96
CA ALA A 69 -2.52 -9.90 8.72
C ALA A 69 -1.87 -10.72 7.58
N ILE A 70 -1.14 -10.08 6.66
CA ILE A 70 -0.42 -10.73 5.56
C ILE A 70 1.10 -10.75 5.73
N ASP A 71 1.61 -10.38 6.91
CA ASP A 71 3.04 -10.27 7.22
C ASP A 71 3.83 -9.43 6.19
N ALA A 72 3.29 -8.25 5.88
CA ALA A 72 3.87 -7.32 4.92
C ALA A 72 4.48 -6.09 5.61
N GLN A 73 5.37 -5.39 4.91
CA GLN A 73 5.92 -4.11 5.36
C GLN A 73 4.95 -2.98 5.05
N PHE A 74 4.61 -2.22 6.10
CA PHE A 74 3.76 -1.03 6.02
C PHE A 74 4.60 0.24 6.11
N ALA A 75 4.36 1.20 5.22
CA ALA A 75 4.85 2.57 5.35
C ALA A 75 3.70 3.56 5.27
N ARG A 76 3.77 4.60 6.11
CA ARG A 76 2.85 5.74 6.06
C ARG A 76 3.64 6.99 5.73
N VAL A 77 3.17 7.72 4.72
CA VAL A 77 3.75 8.99 4.28
C VAL A 77 2.67 10.04 4.38
N GLN A 78 2.91 11.04 5.23
CA GLN A 78 2.05 12.21 5.31
C GLN A 78 2.54 13.25 4.31
N PHE A 79 1.72 13.57 3.31
CA PHE A 79 2.10 14.55 2.30
C PHE A 79 1.91 15.96 2.86
N THR A 80 2.98 16.77 2.79
CA THR A 80 3.02 18.14 3.30
C THR A 80 3.63 19.08 2.25
N PRO A 81 3.38 20.41 2.33
CA PRO A 81 3.88 21.36 1.32
C PRO A 81 5.41 21.45 1.24
N ASP A 82 6.11 21.06 2.30
CA ASP A 82 7.56 21.09 2.46
C ASP A 82 8.26 19.79 2.08
N LEU A 83 7.50 18.73 1.79
CA LEU A 83 8.04 17.42 1.43
C LEU A 83 8.86 17.51 0.13
N LEU A 84 9.99 16.82 0.07
CA LEU A 84 10.83 16.69 -1.13
C LEU A 84 10.65 15.31 -1.78
N PRO A 85 10.92 15.16 -3.09
CA PRO A 85 10.86 13.86 -3.75
C PRO A 85 11.72 12.81 -3.04
N GLY A 86 12.92 13.19 -2.59
CA GLY A 86 13.85 12.30 -1.89
C GLY A 86 13.32 11.78 -0.54
N ASP A 87 12.38 12.47 0.10
CA ASP A 87 11.74 12.01 1.34
C ASP A 87 10.77 10.85 1.09
N VAL A 88 10.30 10.71 -0.16
CA VAL A 88 9.38 9.65 -0.59
C VAL A 88 10.16 8.51 -1.23
N ILE A 89 11.02 8.83 -2.21
CA ILE A 89 11.73 7.83 -3.01
C ILE A 89 13.07 7.40 -2.40
N GLY A 90 13.60 8.16 -1.43
CA GLY A 90 14.94 7.94 -0.90
C GLY A 90 15.98 8.89 -1.48
N THR A 91 17.18 8.87 -0.91
CA THR A 91 18.27 9.77 -1.27
C THR A 91 19.62 9.10 -1.12
N VAL A 92 20.62 9.60 -1.84
CA VAL A 92 22.01 9.16 -1.69
C VAL A 92 22.69 10.04 -0.65
N ILE A 93 23.15 9.42 0.44
CA ILE A 93 23.87 10.11 1.51
C ILE A 93 25.36 9.78 1.46
N TYR A 94 26.20 10.75 1.73
CA TYR A 94 27.64 10.54 1.87
C TYR A 94 27.98 10.13 3.31
N ASN A 95 28.54 8.93 3.49
CA ASN A 95 29.00 8.45 4.77
C ASN A 95 30.45 8.90 5.02
N HIS A 96 30.62 9.97 5.79
CA HIS A 96 31.94 10.52 6.13
C HIS A 96 32.89 9.54 6.84
N GLN A 97 32.36 8.53 7.56
CA GLN A 97 33.20 7.56 8.26
C GLN A 97 33.84 6.55 7.32
N GLN A 98 33.12 6.18 6.25
CA GLN A 98 33.59 5.19 5.26
C GLN A 98 34.13 5.85 3.99
N GLY A 99 33.87 7.14 3.78
CA GLY A 99 34.27 7.85 2.57
C GLY A 99 33.45 7.48 1.34
N GLU A 100 32.29 6.84 1.54
CA GLU A 100 31.48 6.24 0.48
C GLU A 100 30.07 6.84 0.40
N PHE A 101 29.46 6.78 -0.78
CA PHE A 101 28.05 7.13 -0.97
C PHE A 101 27.18 5.89 -0.72
N SER A 102 26.14 6.04 0.10
CA SER A 102 25.18 4.98 0.41
C SER A 102 23.75 5.45 0.11
N SER A 103 22.94 4.58 -0.46
CA SER A 103 21.53 4.86 -0.72
C SER A 103 20.70 4.64 0.53
N LYS A 104 19.97 5.67 0.95
CA LYS A 104 18.94 5.58 1.98
C LYS A 104 17.59 5.44 1.29
N LEU A 105 17.00 4.24 1.39
CA LEU A 105 15.70 3.95 0.82
C LEU A 105 14.60 4.80 1.47
N GLY A 106 13.69 5.30 0.64
CA GLY A 106 12.51 6.03 1.10
C GLY A 106 11.38 5.10 1.58
N PRO A 107 10.30 5.67 2.12
CA PRO A 107 9.13 4.91 2.56
C PRO A 107 8.41 4.14 1.46
N ILE A 108 8.63 4.45 0.17
CA ILE A 108 7.98 3.71 -0.93
C ILE A 108 8.52 2.28 -1.14
N PHE A 109 9.55 1.87 -0.40
CA PHE A 109 10.11 0.52 -0.47
C PHE A 109 9.37 -0.48 0.44
N ALA A 110 8.15 -0.14 0.88
CA ALA A 110 7.26 -1.03 1.63
C ALA A 110 6.30 -1.77 0.69
N ASN A 111 5.71 -2.87 1.16
CA ASN A 111 4.70 -3.62 0.40
C ASN A 111 3.37 -2.87 0.31
N LEU A 112 2.98 -2.20 1.40
CA LEU A 112 1.77 -1.39 1.50
C LEU A 112 2.14 0.02 1.96
N ILE A 113 1.81 1.01 1.13
CA ILE A 113 2.09 2.42 1.39
C ILE A 113 0.78 3.17 1.53
N LEU A 114 0.59 3.84 2.67
CA LEU A 114 -0.47 4.81 2.85
C LEU A 114 0.08 6.22 2.63
N ALA A 115 -0.26 6.81 1.49
CA ALA A 115 0.03 8.21 1.17
C ALA A 115 -1.16 9.10 1.60
N ASP A 116 -1.07 9.70 2.78
CA ASP A 116 -2.12 10.58 3.33
C ASP A 116 -1.98 11.99 2.76
N GLU A 117 -3.12 12.59 2.39
CA GLU A 117 -3.23 13.98 1.93
C GLU A 117 -2.32 14.33 0.73
N ILE A 118 -2.24 13.43 -0.25
CA ILE A 118 -1.40 13.59 -1.46
C ILE A 118 -1.53 14.95 -2.14
N ASN A 119 -2.71 15.55 -2.05
CA ASN A 119 -3.07 16.84 -2.60
C ASN A 119 -2.37 18.03 -1.90
N ARG A 120 -1.76 17.84 -0.72
CA ARG A 120 -1.02 18.89 0.00
C ARG A 120 0.43 19.04 -0.45
N ALA A 121 1.03 18.03 -1.08
CA ALA A 121 2.43 18.12 -1.50
C ALA A 121 2.57 18.85 -2.85
N PRO A 122 3.77 19.42 -3.13
CA PRO A 122 4.08 19.99 -4.43
C PRO A 122 3.92 18.98 -5.58
N ALA A 123 3.59 19.48 -6.78
CA ALA A 123 3.40 18.65 -7.97
C ALA A 123 4.60 17.72 -8.25
N LYS A 124 5.84 18.18 -8.02
CA LYS A 124 7.06 17.38 -8.20
C LYS A 124 7.11 16.14 -7.31
N VAL A 125 6.60 16.23 -6.08
CA VAL A 125 6.57 15.09 -5.14
C VAL A 125 5.49 14.10 -5.56
N GLN A 126 4.33 14.60 -5.96
CA GLN A 126 3.25 13.76 -6.49
C GLN A 126 3.70 13.02 -7.75
N SER A 127 4.38 13.71 -8.68
CA SER A 127 4.95 13.11 -9.88
C SER A 127 5.97 12.01 -9.54
N ALA A 128 6.87 12.23 -8.58
CA ALA A 128 7.84 11.22 -8.19
C ALA A 128 7.18 9.94 -7.64
N LEU A 129 6.10 10.08 -6.85
CA LEU A 129 5.32 8.93 -6.40
C LEU A 129 4.65 8.22 -7.58
N LEU A 130 3.97 8.96 -8.46
CA LEU A 130 3.25 8.39 -9.61
C LEU A 130 4.19 7.71 -10.61
N GLU A 131 5.39 8.26 -10.82
CA GLU A 131 6.43 7.65 -11.63
C GLU A 131 6.88 6.32 -11.03
N ALA A 132 7.14 6.28 -9.71
CA ALA A 132 7.48 5.03 -9.03
C ALA A 132 6.34 3.99 -9.10
N MET A 133 5.08 4.43 -9.03
CA MET A 133 3.91 3.55 -9.21
C MET A 133 3.83 2.96 -10.61
N GLN A 134 4.09 3.78 -11.63
CA GLN A 134 4.01 3.38 -13.04
C GLN A 134 5.18 2.49 -13.47
N GLU A 135 6.40 2.90 -13.14
CA GLU A 135 7.64 2.21 -13.54
C GLU A 135 7.98 1.03 -12.63
N ARG A 136 7.39 0.97 -11.44
CA ARG A 136 7.67 -0.04 -10.40
C ARG A 136 9.14 -0.12 -10.00
N GLN A 137 9.87 0.97 -10.20
CA GLN A 137 11.28 1.13 -9.85
C GLN A 137 11.59 2.58 -9.53
N VAL A 138 12.70 2.80 -8.82
CA VAL A 138 13.23 4.11 -8.46
C VAL A 138 14.66 4.18 -8.96
N THR A 139 15.05 5.32 -9.54
CA THR A 139 16.39 5.53 -10.14
C THR A 139 17.31 6.32 -9.21
#